data_AF-A0A8B6H763-F1
#
_entry.id   AF-A0A8B6H763-F1
#
_cell.length_a   1.000
_cell.length_b   1.000
_cell.length_c   1.000
_cell.angle_alpha   90.00
_cell.angle_beta   90.00
_cell.angle_gamma   90.00
#
_symmetry.space_group_name_H-M   'P 1'
#
loop_
_entity.id
_entity.type
_entity.pdbx_description
1 polymer ?
#
loop_
_entity_poly.entity_id
_entity_poly.type
_entity_poly.pdbx_seq_one_letter_code
_entity_poly.pdbx_strand_id
1 'polypeptide(L)'
;MSTYDKIRHRWVANCQANLLTSKEMLRPTNCSDDLQTNSEETETPTEYGWALKKERKFVRFSKKVKEYLQNRFQEGEKSGRKANASDISKDMKSLRKENGEKFFNSDDWLQPSQIASYFARLSIFGRKDIENNTEIDEDLNSVIHAIEEQDVRNLITATITE
;
A
#
# COMPACT_ATOMS: atom_id res chain seq x y z
N MET A 1 -30.22 -0.46 40.43
CA MET A 1 -29.08 -0.27 39.50
C MET A 1 -28.92 -1.54 38.68
N SER A 2 -29.04 -1.44 37.35
CA SER A 2 -28.94 -2.57 36.43
C SER A 2 -27.52 -3.14 36.39
N THR A 3 -27.37 -4.41 35.98
CA THR A 3 -26.07 -5.02 35.72
C THR A 3 -25.24 -4.20 34.73
N TYR A 4 -25.90 -3.60 33.74
CA TYR A 4 -25.28 -2.69 32.78
C TYR A 4 -24.66 -1.45 33.46
N ASP A 5 -25.38 -0.84 34.40
CA ASP A 5 -24.92 0.35 35.12
C ASP A 5 -23.64 0.05 35.91
N LYS A 6 -23.53 -1.15 36.50
CA LYS A 6 -22.35 -1.59 37.24
C LYS A 6 -21.13 -1.73 36.33
N ILE A 7 -21.31 -2.27 35.13
CA ILE A 7 -20.24 -2.41 34.13
C ILE A 7 -19.79 -1.03 33.65
N ARG A 8 -20.75 -0.15 33.32
CA ARG A 8 -20.49 1.22 32.88
C ARG A 8 -19.72 2.01 33.94
N HIS A 9 -20.12 1.92 35.21
CA HIS A 9 -19.42 2.60 36.30
C HIS A 9 -18.00 2.07 36.51
N ARG A 10 -17.80 0.74 36.45
CA ARG A 10 -16.47 0.14 36.55
C ARG A 10 -15.56 0.59 35.42
N TRP A 11 -16.08 0.68 34.20
CA TRP A 11 -15.33 1.17 33.05
C TRP A 11 -14.92 2.64 33.21
N VAL A 12 -15.86 3.51 33.60
CA VAL A 12 -15.58 4.94 33.85
C VAL A 12 -14.52 5.11 34.95
N ALA A 13 -14.64 4.38 36.06
CA ALA A 13 -13.66 4.43 37.15
C ALA A 13 -12.26 3.99 36.68
N ASN A 14 -12.17 2.92 35.87
CA ASN A 14 -10.90 2.43 35.36
C ASN A 14 -10.27 3.38 34.33
N CYS A 15 -11.07 4.02 33.47
CA CYS A 15 -10.59 5.05 32.56
C CYS A 15 -10.07 6.28 33.30
N GLN A 16 -10.76 6.72 34.35
CA GLN A 16 -10.32 7.85 35.17
C GLN A 16 -9.02 7.53 35.93
N ALA A 17 -8.90 6.34 36.51
CA ALA A 17 -7.68 5.90 37.18
C ALA A 17 -6.47 5.86 36.22
N ASN A 18 -6.63 5.24 35.04
CA ASN A 18 -5.53 5.15 34.06
C ASN A 18 -5.15 6.51 33.45
N LEU A 19 -6.12 7.42 33.29
CA LEU A 19 -5.85 8.78 32.83
C LEU A 19 -5.09 9.59 33.87
N LEU A 20 -5.40 9.40 35.16
CA LEU A 20 -4.67 10.02 36.28
C LEU A 20 -3.24 9.46 36.41
N THR A 21 -3.07 8.14 36.31
CA THR A 21 -1.73 7.50 36.32
C THR A 21 -0.87 7.97 35.15
N SER A 22 -1.46 8.18 33.97
CA SER A 22 -0.74 8.71 32.80
C SER A 22 -0.33 10.17 32.98
N LYS A 23 -1.11 10.95 33.75
CA LYS A 23 -0.82 12.36 34.04
C LYS A 23 0.22 12.54 35.15
N GLU A 24 0.30 11.61 36.12
CA GLU A 24 1.32 11.62 37.18
C GLU A 24 2.73 11.25 36.68
N MET A 25 2.83 10.45 35.61
CA MET A 25 4.12 10.04 35.01
C MET A 25 4.79 11.16 34.19
N LEU A 26 4.10 12.28 33.93
CA LEU A 26 4.61 13.45 33.21
C LEU A 26 4.98 14.57 34.19
N ARG A 27 5.91 14.29 35.12
CA ARG A 27 6.59 15.34 35.89
C ARG A 27 7.99 15.54 35.32
N PRO A 28 8.34 16.69 34.74
CA PRO A 28 9.70 16.92 34.29
C PRO A 28 10.57 17.07 35.54
N THR A 29 11.39 16.06 35.80
CA THR A 29 12.50 16.21 36.75
C THR A 29 13.59 16.92 35.97
N ASN A 30 13.79 18.20 36.24
CA ASN A 30 14.97 18.94 35.80
C ASN A 30 16.20 18.16 36.30
N CYS A 31 16.97 17.59 35.38
CA CYS A 31 18.30 17.07 35.65
C CYS A 31 19.25 17.76 34.67
N SER A 32 20.22 18.47 35.23
CA SER A 32 21.26 19.17 34.48
C SER A 32 22.02 18.24 33.56
N ASP A 33 22.22 18.78 32.36
CA ASP A 33 23.39 18.72 31.48
C ASP A 33 24.65 18.12 32.12
N ASP A 34 25.12 17.02 31.54
CA ASP A 34 26.48 16.86 30.98
C ASP A 34 26.72 15.37 30.70
N LEU A 35 26.91 15.02 29.42
CA LEU A 35 28.09 14.30 28.92
C LEU A 35 27.90 13.91 27.46
N GLN A 36 28.76 14.51 26.66
CA GLN A 36 28.92 14.38 25.23
C GLN A 36 29.74 13.12 24.90
N THR A 37 29.20 12.22 24.08
CA THR A 37 30.00 11.25 23.31
C THR A 37 29.39 11.07 21.93
N ASN A 38 30.13 11.54 20.92
CA ASN A 38 29.85 11.43 19.49
C ASN A 38 29.46 10.01 19.06
N SER A 39 28.42 9.91 18.24
CA SER A 39 28.29 8.87 17.23
C SER A 39 27.48 9.43 16.07
N GLU A 40 27.99 9.28 14.85
CA GLU A 40 27.44 9.84 13.61
C GLU A 40 26.00 9.36 13.39
N GLU A 41 25.04 10.24 13.67
CA GLU A 41 23.64 10.03 13.35
C GLU A 41 23.39 10.44 11.90
N THR A 42 23.21 9.46 11.03
CA THR A 42 22.52 9.70 9.75
C THR A 42 21.08 10.09 10.09
N GLU A 43 20.82 11.39 10.08
CA GLU A 43 19.50 11.98 10.30
C GLU A 43 18.48 11.37 9.32
N THR A 44 17.69 10.42 9.79
CA THR A 44 16.42 10.10 9.14
C THR A 44 15.37 11.03 9.74
N PRO A 45 14.73 11.92 8.94
CA PRO A 45 13.67 12.76 9.46
C PRO A 45 12.54 11.86 9.95
N THR A 46 12.37 11.78 11.27
CA THR A 46 11.17 11.20 11.86
C THR A 46 10.10 12.28 11.80
N GLU A 47 9.67 12.60 10.58
CA GLU A 47 8.98 13.87 10.30
C GLU A 47 7.60 13.91 10.99
N TYR A 48 6.98 12.77 11.25
CA TYR A 48 5.67 12.67 11.90
C TYR A 48 5.51 11.30 12.61
N GLY A 49 4.94 11.27 13.83
CA GLY A 49 5.00 10.15 14.79
C GLY A 49 4.45 8.78 14.36
N TRP A 50 4.62 7.76 15.20
CA TRP A 50 4.35 6.32 14.94
C TRP A 50 2.93 5.95 14.49
N ALA A 51 1.97 6.86 14.68
CA ALA A 51 0.56 6.65 14.35
C ALA A 51 0.15 7.25 12.99
N LEU A 52 1.02 7.99 12.30
CA LEU A 52 0.65 8.67 11.06
C LEU A 52 0.89 7.78 9.82
N LYS A 53 -0.16 7.66 8.99
CA LYS A 53 -0.12 6.89 7.75
C LYS A 53 0.79 7.61 6.76
N LYS A 54 1.81 6.92 6.27
CA LYS A 54 2.66 7.43 5.19
C LYS A 54 1.80 7.68 3.95
N GLU A 55 2.01 8.83 3.31
CA GLU A 55 1.40 9.13 2.02
C GLU A 55 1.84 8.08 1.00
N ARG A 56 0.85 7.44 0.38
CA ARG A 56 1.12 6.45 -0.67
C ARG A 56 1.44 7.20 -1.96
N LYS A 57 2.69 7.08 -2.42
CA LYS A 57 3.09 7.60 -3.72
C LYS A 57 2.48 6.77 -4.84
N PHE A 58 1.74 7.42 -5.73
CA PHE A 58 1.20 6.78 -6.92
C PHE A 58 2.24 6.87 -8.07
N VAL A 59 2.78 5.73 -8.49
CA VAL A 59 3.77 5.66 -9.56
C VAL A 59 3.12 5.08 -10.81
N ARG A 60 3.20 5.81 -11.93
CA ARG A 60 2.73 5.35 -13.24
C ARG A 60 3.60 4.21 -13.75
N PHE A 61 3.00 3.23 -14.43
CA PHE A 61 3.77 2.16 -15.07
C PHE A 61 4.68 2.74 -16.15
N SER A 62 5.94 2.30 -16.17
CA SER A 62 6.88 2.70 -17.20
C SER A 62 6.43 2.19 -18.56
N LYS A 63 6.83 2.89 -19.63
CA LYS A 63 6.46 2.56 -21.00
C LYS A 63 6.80 1.11 -21.36
N LYS A 64 7.99 0.64 -20.98
CA LYS A 64 8.45 -0.74 -21.20
C LYS A 64 7.56 -1.79 -20.52
N VAL A 65 7.02 -1.49 -19.33
CA VAL A 65 6.10 -2.39 -18.62
C VAL A 65 4.76 -2.44 -19.35
N LYS A 66 4.23 -1.28 -19.78
CA LYS A 66 2.99 -1.20 -20.55
C LYS A 66 3.09 -2.00 -21.86
N GLU A 67 4.16 -1.80 -22.63
CA GLU A 67 4.41 -2.53 -23.88
C GLU A 67 4.50 -4.05 -23.67
N TYR A 68 5.24 -4.48 -22.65
CA TYR A 68 5.36 -5.90 -22.31
C TYR A 68 4.00 -6.53 -21.94
N LEU A 69 3.22 -5.87 -21.08
CA LEU A 69 1.90 -6.36 -20.68
C LEU A 69 0.93 -6.39 -21.86
N GLN A 70 0.94 -5.37 -22.72
CA GLN A 70 0.10 -5.30 -23.90
C GLN A 70 0.42 -6.44 -24.89
N ASN A 71 1.71 -6.71 -25.14
CA ASN A 71 2.12 -7.81 -26.00
C ASN A 71 1.64 -9.16 -25.43
N ARG A 72 1.83 -9.38 -24.12
CA ARG A 72 1.41 -10.63 -23.47
C ARG A 72 -0.12 -10.81 -23.49
N PHE A 73 -0.86 -9.71 -23.38
CA PHE A 73 -2.31 -9.71 -23.53
C PHE A 73 -2.73 -10.10 -24.96
N GLN A 74 -2.15 -9.46 -25.97
CA GLN A 74 -2.46 -9.75 -27.38
C GLN A 74 -2.08 -11.17 -27.80
N GLU A 75 -0.97 -11.71 -27.31
CA GLU A 75 -0.61 -13.13 -27.50
C GLU A 75 -1.67 -14.07 -26.92
N GLY A 76 -2.21 -13.74 -25.74
CA GLY A 76 -3.31 -14.48 -25.13
C GLY A 76 -4.59 -14.42 -25.95
N GLU A 77 -4.92 -13.25 -26.51
CA GLU A 77 -6.09 -13.08 -27.39
C GLU A 77 -5.93 -13.87 -28.70
N LYS A 78 -4.74 -13.83 -29.33
CA LYS A 78 -4.45 -14.57 -30.57
C LYS A 78 -4.46 -16.08 -30.38
N SER A 79 -3.92 -16.57 -29.26
CA SER A 79 -3.87 -18.00 -28.94
C SER A 79 -5.15 -18.55 -28.33
N GLY A 80 -6.07 -17.67 -27.89
CA GLY A 80 -7.26 -18.02 -27.12
C GLY A 80 -6.98 -18.43 -25.67
N ARG A 81 -5.72 -18.41 -25.22
CA ARG A 81 -5.32 -18.78 -23.86
C ARG A 81 -4.66 -17.62 -23.14
N LYS A 82 -5.39 -17.00 -22.21
CA LYS A 82 -4.89 -15.87 -21.41
C LYS A 82 -3.73 -16.28 -20.51
N ALA A 83 -2.69 -15.47 -20.49
CA ALA A 83 -1.57 -15.64 -19.56
C ALA A 83 -1.99 -15.31 -18.12
N ASN A 84 -1.51 -16.10 -17.15
CA ASN A 84 -1.83 -15.91 -15.74
C ASN A 84 -1.02 -14.73 -15.17
N ALA A 85 -1.69 -13.82 -14.44
CA ALA A 85 -1.05 -12.64 -13.87
C ALA A 85 0.09 -12.98 -12.88
N SER A 86 -0.01 -14.09 -12.15
CA SER A 86 1.04 -14.54 -11.23
C SER A 86 2.29 -14.99 -11.97
N ASP A 87 2.11 -15.66 -13.10
CA ASP A 87 3.23 -16.12 -13.93
C ASP A 87 3.92 -14.93 -14.59
N ILE A 88 3.16 -13.96 -15.11
CA ILE A 88 3.71 -12.72 -15.65
C ILE A 88 4.51 -11.95 -14.59
N SER A 89 4.01 -11.86 -13.35
CA SER A 89 4.74 -11.21 -12.25
C SER A 89 6.08 -11.89 -11.97
N LYS A 90 6.14 -13.23 -12.02
CA LYS A 90 7.39 -14.00 -11.89
C LYS A 90 8.31 -13.76 -13.08
N ASP A 91 7.76 -13.79 -14.29
CA ASP A 91 8.48 -13.54 -15.54
C ASP A 91 9.14 -12.16 -15.52
N MET A 92 8.44 -11.11 -15.07
CA MET A 92 9.03 -9.77 -14.96
C MET A 92 10.28 -9.72 -14.06
N LYS A 93 10.39 -10.60 -13.05
CA LYS A 93 11.55 -10.67 -12.14
C LYS A 93 12.72 -11.47 -12.73
N SER A 94 12.40 -12.50 -13.52
CA SER A 94 13.39 -13.42 -14.09
C SER A 94 13.87 -13.02 -15.48
N LEU A 95 13.09 -12.22 -16.23
CA LEU A 95 13.39 -11.86 -17.61
C LEU A 95 14.77 -11.18 -17.72
N ARG A 96 15.57 -11.68 -18.65
CA ARG A 96 16.92 -11.18 -18.96
C ARG A 96 17.00 -10.76 -20.42
N LYS A 97 17.81 -9.75 -20.68
CA LYS A 97 18.23 -9.35 -22.03
C LYS A 97 19.32 -10.31 -22.53
N GLU A 98 19.66 -10.21 -23.81
CA GLU A 98 20.72 -11.03 -24.44
C GLU A 98 22.09 -10.85 -23.77
N ASN A 99 22.37 -9.66 -23.23
CA ASN A 99 23.59 -9.37 -22.46
C ASN A 99 23.59 -9.96 -21.03
N GLY A 100 22.54 -10.68 -20.62
CA GLY A 100 22.41 -11.28 -19.29
C GLY A 100 21.90 -10.34 -18.19
N GLU A 101 21.69 -9.05 -18.50
CA GLU A 101 21.15 -8.08 -17.54
C GLU A 101 19.63 -8.24 -17.34
N LYS A 102 19.13 -7.77 -16.19
CA LYS A 102 17.68 -7.76 -15.92
C LYS A 102 16.96 -6.89 -16.94
N PHE A 103 15.85 -7.39 -17.49
CA PHE A 103 15.03 -6.61 -18.40
C PHE A 103 14.27 -5.48 -17.66
N PHE A 104 13.75 -5.79 -16.47
CA PHE A 104 13.05 -4.85 -15.59
C PHE A 104 13.86 -4.54 -14.33
N ASN A 105 13.77 -3.30 -13.86
CA ASN A 105 14.30 -2.91 -12.56
C ASN A 105 13.32 -3.34 -11.46
N SER A 106 13.78 -3.36 -10.21
CA SER A 106 12.92 -3.69 -9.06
C SER A 106 11.68 -2.80 -8.98
N ASP A 107 11.83 -1.52 -9.34
CA ASP A 107 10.77 -0.52 -9.25
C ASP A 107 9.69 -0.70 -10.34
N ASP A 108 10.02 -1.47 -11.39
CA ASP A 108 9.10 -1.80 -12.48
C ASP A 108 8.33 -3.11 -12.23
N TRP A 109 8.66 -3.85 -11.16
CA TRP A 109 8.00 -5.12 -10.89
C TRP A 109 6.59 -4.91 -10.39
N LEU A 110 5.63 -5.55 -11.06
CA LEU A 110 4.24 -5.49 -10.71
C LEU A 110 3.78 -6.72 -9.94
N GLN A 111 2.90 -6.48 -8.98
CA GLN A 111 2.17 -7.53 -8.27
C GLN A 111 1.12 -8.16 -9.19
N PRO A 112 0.75 -9.43 -8.97
CA PRO A 112 -0.27 -10.10 -9.79
C PRO A 112 -1.60 -9.36 -9.85
N SER A 113 -2.02 -8.71 -8.75
CA SER A 113 -3.24 -7.90 -8.70
C SER A 113 -3.18 -6.71 -9.67
N GLN A 114 -2.06 -5.99 -9.70
CA GLN A 114 -1.86 -4.85 -10.60
C GLN A 114 -1.94 -5.26 -12.07
N ILE A 115 -1.37 -6.42 -12.41
CA ILE A 115 -1.39 -6.99 -13.76
C ILE A 115 -2.81 -7.44 -14.12
N ALA A 116 -3.52 -8.14 -13.22
CA ALA A 116 -4.89 -8.57 -13.43
C ALA A 116 -5.83 -7.37 -13.66
N SER A 117 -5.72 -6.32 -12.85
CA SER A 117 -6.46 -5.08 -13.03
C SER A 117 -6.13 -4.40 -14.36
N TYR A 118 -4.86 -4.42 -14.79
CA TYR A 118 -4.46 -3.89 -16.10
C TYR A 118 -5.12 -4.66 -17.25
N PHE A 119 -5.13 -5.99 -17.22
CA PHE A 119 -5.77 -6.81 -18.24
C PHE A 119 -7.29 -6.70 -18.27
N ALA A 120 -7.93 -6.58 -17.11
CA ALA A 120 -9.36 -6.30 -17.04
C ALA A 120 -9.70 -5.00 -17.78
N ARG A 121 -8.89 -3.95 -17.56
CA ARG A 121 -9.02 -2.68 -18.29
C ARG A 121 -8.81 -2.86 -19.79
N LEU A 122 -7.72 -3.50 -20.21
CA LEU A 122 -7.45 -3.75 -21.63
C LEU A 122 -8.60 -4.53 -22.31
N SER A 123 -9.24 -5.47 -21.62
CA SER A 123 -10.37 -6.24 -22.15
C SER A 123 -11.64 -5.38 -22.37
N ILE A 124 -11.78 -4.29 -21.61
CA ILE A 124 -12.90 -3.34 -21.75
C ILE A 124 -12.62 -2.38 -22.91
N PHE A 125 -11.40 -1.83 -22.96
CA PHE A 125 -11.01 -0.82 -23.96
C PHE A 125 -10.64 -1.40 -25.33
N GLY A 126 -10.24 -2.67 -25.42
CA GLY A 126 -9.93 -3.34 -26.69
C GLY A 126 -11.12 -3.47 -27.66
N ARG A 127 -12.33 -3.06 -27.26
CA ARG A 127 -13.53 -2.96 -28.10
C ARG A 127 -13.77 -1.56 -28.70
N LYS A 128 -13.00 -0.54 -28.30
CA LYS A 128 -13.06 0.84 -28.82
C LYS A 128 -11.63 1.34 -29.05
N ASP A 129 -11.19 1.24 -30.30
CA ASP A 129 -10.06 1.94 -30.92
C ASP A 129 -8.81 2.18 -30.05
N ILE A 130 -7.86 1.28 -30.24
CA ILE A 130 -6.52 1.25 -29.65
C ILE A 130 -5.65 2.32 -30.36
N GLU A 131 -5.97 3.61 -30.24
CA GLU A 131 -5.08 4.66 -30.80
C GLU A 131 -4.82 5.85 -29.86
N ASN A 132 -5.61 6.09 -28.81
CA ASN A 132 -5.43 7.27 -27.95
C ASN A 132 -5.34 6.87 -26.47
N ASN A 133 -4.14 6.63 -25.94
CA ASN A 133 -3.97 6.09 -24.57
C ASN A 133 -2.89 6.80 -23.74
N THR A 134 -3.16 8.06 -23.38
CA THR A 134 -2.37 8.82 -22.39
C THR A 134 -3.17 9.34 -21.19
N GLU A 135 -4.50 9.41 -21.25
CA GLU A 135 -5.33 10.10 -20.24
C GLU A 135 -6.13 9.18 -19.29
N ILE A 136 -6.19 7.87 -19.52
CA ILE A 136 -7.05 6.94 -18.73
C ILE A 136 -6.52 6.68 -17.30
N ASP A 137 -5.30 7.13 -16.98
CA ASP A 137 -4.59 6.78 -15.74
C ASP A 137 -5.02 7.59 -14.49
N GLU A 138 -5.65 8.76 -14.58
CA GLU A 138 -5.90 9.60 -13.37
C GLU A 138 -7.14 9.17 -12.58
N ASP A 139 -8.29 9.04 -13.25
CA ASP A 139 -9.55 8.76 -12.56
C ASP A 139 -9.65 7.33 -11.99
N LEU A 140 -8.99 6.35 -12.63
CA LEU A 140 -9.11 4.96 -12.21
C LEU A 140 -8.16 4.57 -11.07
N ASN A 141 -7.01 5.22 -10.94
CA ASN A 141 -6.11 4.97 -9.81
C ASN A 141 -6.68 5.55 -8.50
N SER A 142 -7.48 6.61 -8.60
CA SER A 142 -8.32 7.11 -7.50
C SER A 142 -9.34 6.04 -7.04
N VAL A 143 -10.03 5.38 -7.98
CA VAL A 143 -11.01 4.32 -7.66
C VAL A 143 -10.33 3.07 -7.06
N ILE A 144 -9.18 2.64 -7.59
CA ILE A 144 -8.42 1.51 -7.04
C ILE A 144 -7.94 1.82 -5.61
N HIS A 145 -7.46 3.05 -5.36
CA HIS A 145 -7.09 3.48 -4.02
C HIS A 145 -8.29 3.47 -3.06
N ALA A 146 -9.45 3.95 -3.50
CA ALA A 146 -10.67 3.95 -2.68
C ALA A 146 -11.11 2.52 -2.30
N ILE A 147 -10.93 1.55 -3.19
CA ILE A 147 -11.25 0.14 -2.94
C ILE A 147 -10.24 -0.48 -1.95
N GLU A 148 -8.93 -0.30 -2.17
CA GLU A 148 -7.92 -0.83 -1.25
C GLU A 148 -8.06 -0.21 0.16
N GLU A 149 -8.41 1.06 0.25
CA GLU A 149 -8.68 1.71 1.53
C GLU A 149 -9.94 1.17 2.20
N GLN A 150 -10.99 0.88 1.43
CA GLN A 150 -12.21 0.29 1.96
C GLN A 150 -11.99 -1.15 2.44
N ASP A 151 -11.21 -1.96 1.73
CA ASP A 151 -10.89 -3.34 2.13
C ASP A 151 -10.08 -3.38 3.43
N VAL A 152 -9.11 -2.48 3.58
CA VAL A 152 -8.34 -2.33 4.83
C VAL A 152 -9.25 -1.88 5.97
N ARG A 153 -10.16 -0.93 5.73
CA ARG A 153 -11.15 -0.49 6.73
C ARG A 153 -12.06 -1.66 7.14
N ASN A 154 -12.57 -2.42 6.18
CA ASN A 154 -13.43 -3.57 6.42
C ASN A 154 -12.71 -4.65 7.27
N LEU A 155 -11.44 -4.93 6.96
CA LEU A 155 -10.61 -5.85 7.73
C LEU A 155 -10.42 -5.39 9.18
N ILE A 156 -10.08 -4.12 9.38
CA ILE A 156 -9.93 -3.53 10.72
C ILE A 156 -11.24 -3.63 11.51
N THR A 157 -12.37 -3.27 10.89
CA THR A 157 -13.68 -3.35 11.56
C THR A 157 -14.06 -4.78 11.93
N ALA A 158 -13.75 -5.76 11.08
CA ALA A 158 -14.03 -7.17 11.35
C ALA A 158 -13.25 -7.70 12.57
N THR A 159 -11.98 -7.30 12.72
CA THR A 159 -11.15 -7.66 13.89
C THR A 159 -11.52 -6.94 15.19
N ILE A 160 -12.24 -5.81 15.13
CA ILE A 160 -12.69 -5.07 16.32
C ILE A 160 -14.04 -5.61 16.83
N THR A 161 -14.79 -6.32 15.97
CA THR A 161 -16.11 -6.91 16.30
C THR A 161 -16.08 -8.34 16.84
N GLU A 162 -14.89 -8.92 17.06
CA GLU A 162 -14.68 -10.21 17.73
C GLU A 162 -14.06 -10.00 19.12
#